data_AF-A0A937M9I7-F1
#
_entry.id   AF-A0A937M9I7-F1
#
_cell.length_a   1.000
_cell.length_b   1.000
_cell.length_c   1.000
_cell.angle_alpha   90.00
_cell.angle_beta   90.00
_cell.angle_gamma   90.00
#
_symmetry.space_group_name_H-M   'P 1'
#
loop_
_entity.id
_entity.type
_entity.pdbx_description
1 polymer ?
#
loop_
_entity_poly.entity_id
_entity_poly.type
_entity_poly.pdbx_seq_one_letter_code
_entity_poly.pdbx_strand_id
1 'polypeptide(L)'
;HSLEDRVVKQFLRQRSGGDARGSRHLPESDVSGPAPTFQLVSKRPLKPSDDECRSNPRARSARLRAAERTAAPAQDLRDGGAA
;
A
#
# COMPACT_ATOMS: atom_id res chain seq x y z
N HIS A 1 -6.06 14.39 -3.61
CA HIS A 1 -7.11 14.58 -2.59
C HIS A 1 -6.97 13.51 -1.49
N SER A 2 -7.50 13.70 -0.27
CA SER A 2 -7.29 12.73 0.84
C SER A 2 -7.97 11.37 0.64
N LEU A 3 -9.07 11.34 -0.13
CA LEU A 3 -9.77 10.11 -0.50
C LEU A 3 -8.93 9.23 -1.44
N GLU A 4 -8.29 9.82 -2.44
CA GLU A 4 -7.42 9.10 -3.39
C GLU A 4 -6.25 8.43 -2.66
N ASP A 5 -5.56 9.15 -1.76
CA ASP A 5 -4.47 8.55 -0.96
C ASP A 5 -4.96 7.36 -0.12
N ARG A 6 -6.20 7.43 0.39
CA ARG A 6 -6.80 6.33 1.17
C ARG A 6 -7.02 5.10 0.30
N VAL A 7 -7.56 5.26 -0.91
CA VAL A 7 -7.78 4.15 -1.86
C VAL A 7 -6.45 3.50 -2.22
N VAL A 8 -5.43 4.29 -2.58
CA VAL A 8 -4.09 3.78 -2.91
C VAL A 8 -3.46 3.06 -1.71
N LYS A 9 -3.59 3.63 -0.50
CA LYS A 9 -3.09 3.01 0.73
C LYS A 9 -3.73 1.64 0.97
N GLN A 10 -5.06 1.55 0.83
CA GLN A 10 -5.79 0.31 1.08
C GLN A 10 -5.40 -0.75 0.06
N PHE A 11 -5.39 -0.40 -1.23
CA PHE A 11 -4.99 -1.29 -2.31
C PHE A 11 -3.58 -1.87 -2.09
N LEU A 12 -2.59 -1.00 -1.85
CA LEU A 12 -1.20 -1.45 -1.66
C LEU A 12 -1.03 -2.27 -0.38
N ARG A 13 -1.74 -1.94 0.71
CA ARG A 13 -1.70 -2.72 1.95
C ARG A 13 -2.24 -4.13 1.77
N GLN A 14 -3.41 -4.25 1.14
CA GLN A 14 -4.04 -5.55 0.88
C GLN A 14 -3.16 -6.42 -0.01
N ARG A 15 -2.63 -5.84 -1.09
CA ARG A 15 -1.86 -6.56 -2.10
C ARG A 15 -0.41 -6.87 -1.70
N SER A 16 0.11 -6.25 -0.63
CA SER A 16 1.46 -6.50 -0.09
C SER A 16 1.49 -7.42 1.13
N GLY A 17 0.41 -8.16 1.39
CA GLY A 17 0.32 -9.09 2.53
C GLY A 17 0.15 -8.40 3.89
N GLY A 18 -0.21 -7.12 3.91
CA GLY A 18 -0.45 -6.37 5.14
C GLY A 18 -1.70 -6.84 5.90
N ASP A 19 -2.66 -7.46 5.20
CA ASP A 19 -3.90 -7.99 5.77
C ASP A 19 -3.83 -9.50 6.05
N ALA A 20 -3.03 -10.24 5.27
CA ALA A 20 -2.82 -11.68 5.48
C ALA A 20 -2.01 -11.99 6.75
N ARG A 21 -1.23 -11.03 7.26
CA ARG A 21 -0.63 -11.13 8.59
C ARG A 21 -1.73 -10.99 9.65
N GLY A 22 -2.40 -12.11 9.92
CA GLY A 22 -3.10 -12.32 11.19
C GLY A 22 -2.18 -11.97 12.36
N SER A 23 -2.77 -11.78 13.55
CA SER A 23 -2.12 -11.50 14.84
C SER A 23 -0.60 -11.75 14.85
N ARG A 24 0.19 -10.78 15.34
CA ARG A 24 1.67 -10.85 15.46
C ARG A 24 2.22 -12.09 16.20
N HIS A 25 1.32 -12.91 16.75
CA HIS A 25 1.58 -14.13 17.51
C HIS A 25 1.18 -15.42 16.78
N LEU A 26 0.62 -15.33 15.56
CA LEU A 26 0.38 -16.49 14.71
C LEU A 26 1.69 -16.90 14.03
N PRO A 27 2.04 -18.19 14.02
CA PRO A 27 3.22 -18.68 13.32
C PRO A 27 3.10 -18.40 11.82
N GLU A 28 4.23 -18.12 11.15
CA GLU A 28 4.24 -17.74 9.72
C GLU A 28 3.61 -18.80 8.80
N SER A 29 3.52 -20.05 9.26
CA SER A 29 2.85 -21.16 8.61
C SER A 29 1.31 -21.04 8.53
N ASP A 30 0.69 -20.22 9.38
CA ASP A 30 -0.76 -19.99 9.42
C ASP A 30 -1.20 -18.73 8.66
N VAL A 31 -0.28 -18.07 7.95
CA VAL A 31 -0.58 -16.94 7.06
C VAL A 31 -1.31 -17.48 5.82
N SER A 32 -2.61 -17.71 5.96
CA SER A 32 -3.48 -18.14 4.88
C SER A 32 -3.88 -16.92 4.04
N GLY A 33 -3.37 -16.85 2.81
CA GLY A 33 -3.72 -15.79 1.87
C GLY A 33 -2.97 -15.90 0.54
N PRO A 34 -3.46 -15.24 -0.53
CA PRO A 34 -2.76 -15.21 -1.81
C PRO A 34 -1.37 -14.56 -1.64
N ALA A 35 -0.39 -15.07 -2.39
CA ALA A 35 0.94 -14.52 -2.40
C ALA A 35 0.91 -13.00 -2.70
N PRO A 36 1.73 -12.18 -2.01
CA PRO A 36 1.74 -10.74 -2.19
C PRO A 36 2.15 -10.39 -3.62
N THR A 37 1.34 -9.58 -4.29
CA THR A 37 1.57 -9.13 -5.67
C THR A 37 2.42 -7.87 -5.75
N PHE A 38 2.57 -7.18 -4.62
CA PHE A 38 3.43 -6.03 -4.49
C PHE A 38 4.33 -6.11 -3.26
N GLN A 39 5.51 -5.49 -3.36
CA GLN A 39 6.39 -5.19 -2.24
C GLN A 39 6.44 -3.67 -2.07
N LEU A 40 6.16 -3.18 -0.86
CA LEU A 40 6.20 -1.74 -0.59
C LEU A 40 7.65 -1.23 -0.63
N VAL A 41 7.91 -0.24 -1.49
CA VAL A 41 9.20 0.49 -1.53
C VAL A 41 9.35 1.30 -0.24
N SER A 42 8.26 1.91 0.24
CA SER A 42 8.22 2.60 1.53
C SER A 42 6.93 2.30 2.30
N LYS A 43 7.05 2.11 3.62
CA LYS A 43 5.89 1.88 4.50
C LYS A 43 5.05 3.14 4.71
N ARG A 44 5.70 4.31 4.69
CA ARG A 44 5.06 5.63 4.86
C ARG A 44 5.07 6.36 3.51
N PRO A 45 4.01 7.14 3.19
CA PRO A 45 4.05 7.97 2.01
C PRO A 45 5.16 9.01 2.13
N LEU A 46 5.86 9.28 1.03
CA LEU A 46 6.76 10.42 0.95
C LEU A 46 5.92 11.69 0.87
N LYS A 47 6.34 12.69 1.64
CA LYS A 47 5.73 14.02 1.69
C LYS A 47 6.65 15.00 0.96
N PRO A 48 6.09 16.05 0.33
CA PRO A 48 6.90 17.13 -0.20
C PRO A 48 7.75 17.76 0.90
N SER A 49 8.91 18.30 0.52
CA SER A 49 9.70 19.13 1.43
C SER A 49 9.05 20.50 1.65
N ASP A 50 9.50 21.22 2.69
CA ASP A 50 9.02 22.58 2.94
C ASP A 50 9.38 23.52 1.79
N ASP A 51 10.57 23.37 1.21
CA ASP A 51 11.02 24.16 0.05
C ASP A 51 10.17 23.88 -1.18
N GLU A 52 9.84 22.61 -1.45
CA GLU A 52 8.93 22.24 -2.53
C GLU A 52 7.52 22.81 -2.32
N CYS A 53 7.04 22.84 -1.07
CA CYS A 53 5.75 23.45 -0.75
C CYS A 53 5.77 24.98 -0.94
N ARG A 54 6.92 25.64 -0.73
CA ARG A 54 7.09 27.08 -0.97
C ARG A 54 7.13 27.39 -2.47
N SER A 55 7.89 26.62 -3.25
CA SER A 55 8.00 26.81 -4.70
C SER A 55 6.74 26.36 -5.46
N ASN A 56 6.03 25.36 -4.93
CA ASN A 56 4.79 24.83 -5.50
C ASN A 56 3.74 24.61 -4.39
N PRO A 57 2.91 25.61 -4.08
CA PRO A 57 1.87 25.51 -3.05
C PRO A 57 0.88 24.35 -3.27
N ARG A 58 0.66 23.91 -4.52
CA ARG A 58 -0.23 22.77 -4.82
C ARG A 58 0.35 21.44 -4.32
N ALA A 59 1.67 21.34 -4.17
CA ALA A 59 2.35 20.13 -3.71
C ALA A 59 2.07 19.80 -2.23
N ARG A 60 1.68 20.78 -1.39
CA ARG A 60 1.46 20.59 0.07
C ARG A 60 0.60 19.37 0.43
N SER A 61 -0.37 19.04 -0.42
CA SER A 61 -1.29 17.90 -0.21
C SER A 61 -0.84 16.59 -0.86
N ALA A 62 0.24 16.59 -1.64
CA ALA A 62 0.76 15.42 -2.35
C ALA A 62 1.25 14.35 -1.36
N ARG A 63 0.96 13.09 -1.70
CA ARG A 63 1.41 11.90 -0.98
C ARG A 63 1.88 10.90 -2.02
N LEU A 64 3.18 10.63 -2.04
CA LEU A 64 3.76 9.65 -2.97
C LEU A 64 3.83 8.28 -2.26
N ARG A 65 3.24 7.26 -2.89
CA ARG A 65 3.32 5.86 -2.46
C ARG A 65 3.86 5.05 -3.63
N ALA A 66 4.82 4.19 -3.36
CA ALA A 66 5.46 3.34 -4.36
C ALA A 66 5.51 1.89 -3.89
N ALA A 67 5.31 0.98 -4.82
CA ALA A 67 5.43 -0.45 -4.62
C ALA A 67 5.97 -1.11 -5.89
N GLU A 68 6.73 -2.18 -5.72
CA GLU A 68 7.30 -2.98 -6.79
C GLU A 68 6.45 -4.23 -7.02
N ARG A 69 6.22 -4.61 -8.27
CA ARG A 69 5.44 -5.80 -8.62
C ARG A 69 6.28 -7.05 -8.41
N THR A 70 5.73 -8.04 -7.72
CA THR A 70 6.41 -9.33 -7.49
C THR A 70 6.17 -10.30 -8.66
N ALA A 71 6.77 -11.49 -8.57
CA ALA A 71 6.51 -12.58 -9.51
C ALA A 71 5.14 -13.26 -9.32
N ALA A 72 4.37 -12.91 -8.28
CA ALA A 72 3.06 -13.51 -8.04
C ALA A 72 2.06 -13.16 -9.17
N PRO A 73 1.14 -14.07 -9.51
CA PRO A 73 0.12 -13.81 -10.51
C PRO A 73 -0.78 -12.64 -10.07
N ALA A 74 -1.34 -11.91 -11.03
CA ALA A 74 -2.28 -10.83 -10.70
C ALA A 74 -3.53 -11.43 -10.01
N GLN A 75 -3.92 -10.86 -8.86
CA GLN A 75 -5.19 -11.22 -8.21
C GLN A 75 -6.35 -10.49 -8.91
N ASP A 76 -7.54 -11.10 -8.95
CA ASP A 76 -8.70 -10.52 -9.62
C ASP A 76 -9.05 -9.16 -8.98
N LEU A 77 -9.61 -8.24 -9.76
CA LEU A 77 -10.07 -6.95 -9.27
C LEU A 77 -11.19 -7.13 -8.23
N ARG A 78 -11.95 -8.22 -8.33
CA ARG A 78 -13.07 -8.56 -7.43
C ARG A 78 -12.62 -9.05 -6.05
N ASP A 79 -11.38 -9.48 -5.90
CA ASP A 79 -10.83 -9.97 -4.63
C ASP A 79 -10.55 -8.85 -3.62
N GLY A 80 -10.82 -7.59 -4.00
CA GLY A 80 -10.59 -6.38 -3.21
C GLY A 80 -11.57 -6.15 -2.05
N GLY A 81 -12.62 -6.95 -1.90
CA GLY A 81 -13.62 -6.76 -0.84
C GLY A 81 -14.54 -7.96 -0.62
N ALA A 82 -14.11 -8.88 0.23
CA ALA A 82 -15.00 -9.79 0.95
C ALA A 82 -14.24 -10.36 2.16
N ALA A 83 -14.25 -9.61 3.26
CA ALA A 83 -14.12 -10.08 4.65
C ALA A 83 -14.44 -8.91 5.59
#